data_AF-A0A2Z4FRX6-F1
#
_entry.id   AF-A0A2Z4FRX6-F1
#
_cell.length_a   1.000
_cell.length_b   1.000
_cell.length_c   1.000
_cell.angle_alpha   90.00
_cell.angle_beta   90.00
_cell.angle_gamma   90.00
#
_symmetry.space_group_name_H-M   'P 1'
#
loop_
_entity.id
_entity.type
_entity.pdbx_description
1 polymer ?
#
loop_
_entity_poly.entity_id
_entity_poly.type
_entity_poly.pdbx_seq_one_letter_code
_entity_poly.pdbx_strand_id
1 'polypeptide(L)'
;GGKLRHSTGAKFVAGAGTQLDCADVLMADGDVLAFGNEVVRALSTPGHTDGCTSYVWRNCLFTGDTLLIDACGRTDFQQGCSNKMYDSLQKLLSYPAETL
;
A
#
# COMPACT_ATOMS: atom_id res chain seq x y z
N GLY A 1 -14.33 -12.08 7.49
CA GLY A 1 -14.44 -10.95 6.55
C GLY A 1 -15.17 -9.80 7.23
N GLY A 2 -14.72 -8.56 7.05
CA GLY A 2 -15.32 -7.38 7.71
C GLY A 2 -16.75 -7.06 7.24
N LYS A 3 -17.46 -6.18 7.97
CA LYS A 3 -18.85 -5.79 7.71
C LYS A 3 -19.09 -5.37 6.25
N LEU A 4 -18.16 -4.60 5.66
CA LEU A 4 -18.25 -4.14 4.28
C LEU A 4 -18.38 -5.31 3.29
N ARG A 5 -17.45 -6.27 3.35
CA ARG A 5 -17.45 -7.48 2.50
C ARG A 5 -18.74 -8.27 2.62
N HIS A 6 -19.29 -8.41 3.83
CA HIS A 6 -20.55 -9.12 4.02
C HIS A 6 -21.75 -8.36 3.43
N SER A 7 -21.78 -7.04 3.58
CA SER A 7 -22.91 -6.21 3.11
C SER A 7 -22.92 -5.96 1.59
N THR A 8 -21.77 -6.01 0.92
CA THR A 8 -21.66 -5.60 -0.50
C THR A 8 -21.13 -6.70 -1.41
N GLY A 9 -20.55 -7.77 -0.87
CA GLY A 9 -19.82 -8.76 -1.67
C GLY A 9 -18.47 -8.26 -2.20
N ALA A 10 -17.98 -7.10 -1.74
CA ALA A 10 -16.68 -6.57 -2.14
C ALA A 10 -15.53 -7.51 -1.76
N LYS A 11 -14.57 -7.67 -2.67
CA LYS A 11 -13.34 -8.42 -2.40
C LYS A 11 -12.46 -7.64 -1.42
N PHE A 12 -11.92 -8.33 -0.42
CA PHE A 12 -10.93 -7.78 0.48
C PHE A 12 -9.54 -7.95 -0.13
N VAL A 13 -8.90 -6.85 -0.48
CA VAL A 13 -7.56 -6.79 -1.05
C VAL A 13 -6.58 -6.25 -0.02
N ALA A 14 -5.42 -6.88 0.10
CA ALA A 14 -4.34 -6.43 0.98
C ALA A 14 -2.98 -6.60 0.29
N GLY A 15 -1.94 -5.93 0.81
CA GLY A 15 -0.56 -6.16 0.38
C GLY A 15 -0.07 -7.55 0.78
N ALA A 16 0.70 -8.21 -0.07
CA ALA A 16 1.23 -9.55 0.18
C ALA A 16 2.13 -9.61 1.43
N GLY A 17 2.82 -8.51 1.77
CA GLY A 17 3.61 -8.39 3.00
C GLY A 17 2.80 -8.51 4.29
N THR A 18 1.47 -8.33 4.24
CA THR A 18 0.60 -8.50 5.41
C THR A 18 0.36 -9.95 5.79
N GLN A 19 0.51 -10.89 4.85
CA GLN A 19 0.27 -12.32 5.03
C GLN A 19 -1.12 -12.64 5.62
N LEU A 20 -2.14 -11.83 5.30
CA LEU A 20 -3.49 -12.02 5.83
C LEU A 20 -4.24 -13.14 5.10
N ASP A 21 -4.42 -14.28 5.78
CA ASP A 21 -5.18 -15.43 5.25
C ASP A 21 -6.65 -15.12 4.91
N CYS A 22 -7.20 -14.04 5.50
CA CYS A 22 -8.59 -13.67 5.26
C CYS A 22 -8.81 -12.74 4.06
N ALA A 23 -7.73 -12.29 3.39
CA ALA A 23 -7.79 -11.51 2.16
C ALA A 23 -8.22 -12.38 0.98
N ASP A 24 -9.05 -11.83 0.10
CA ASP A 24 -9.42 -12.47 -1.16
C ASP A 24 -8.30 -12.34 -2.21
N VAL A 25 -7.50 -11.28 -2.11
CA VAL A 25 -6.35 -11.01 -2.98
C VAL A 25 -5.20 -10.44 -2.15
N LEU A 26 -4.02 -11.04 -2.28
CA LEU A 26 -2.76 -10.54 -1.76
C LEU A 26 -1.92 -9.98 -2.92
N MET A 27 -1.69 -8.67 -2.90
CA MET A 27 -0.99 -7.94 -3.96
C MET A 27 0.51 -7.84 -3.64
N ALA A 28 1.36 -8.46 -4.45
CA ALA A 28 2.81 -8.28 -4.39
C ALA A 28 3.26 -6.95 -5.00
N ASP A 29 4.55 -6.63 -4.87
CA ASP A 29 5.13 -5.45 -5.52
C ASP A 29 4.98 -5.55 -7.04
N GLY A 30 4.43 -4.51 -7.66
CA GLY A 30 4.19 -4.45 -9.10
C GLY A 30 2.89 -5.11 -9.57
N ASP A 31 2.19 -5.85 -8.70
CA ASP A 31 0.91 -6.45 -9.06
C ASP A 31 -0.13 -5.39 -9.44
N VAL A 32 -1.05 -5.80 -10.30
CA VAL A 32 -2.06 -4.93 -10.88
C VAL A 32 -3.45 -5.50 -10.61
N LEU A 33 -4.36 -4.65 -10.13
CA LEU A 33 -5.76 -4.98 -9.91
C LEU A 33 -6.63 -4.12 -10.83
N ALA A 34 -7.41 -4.78 -11.69
CA ALA A 34 -8.41 -4.12 -12.52
C ALA A 34 -9.77 -4.06 -11.80
N PHE A 35 -10.47 -2.92 -11.93
CA PHE A 35 -11.84 -2.74 -11.44
C PHE A 35 -12.62 -1.80 -12.37
N GLY A 36 -13.69 -2.30 -12.99
CA GLY A 36 -14.36 -1.58 -14.07
C GLY A 36 -13.38 -1.29 -15.22
N ASN A 37 -13.24 -0.02 -15.61
CA ASN A 37 -12.27 0.46 -16.61
C ASN A 37 -10.99 1.03 -15.96
N GLU A 38 -10.82 0.83 -14.67
CA GLU A 38 -9.71 1.37 -13.88
C GLU A 38 -8.69 0.28 -13.57
N VAL A 39 -7.47 0.72 -13.30
CA VAL A 39 -6.36 -0.13 -12.95
C VAL A 39 -5.58 0.53 -11.82
N VAL A 40 -5.31 -0.25 -10.76
CA VAL A 40 -4.43 0.16 -9.66
C VAL A 40 -3.24 -0.78 -9.59
N ARG A 41 -2.04 -0.22 -9.38
CA ARG A 41 -0.79 -0.98 -9.23
C ARG A 41 -0.30 -0.91 -7.79
N ALA A 42 0.06 -2.04 -7.21
CA ALA A 42 0.65 -2.11 -5.88
C ALA A 42 2.14 -1.82 -5.91
N LEU A 43 2.62 -1.13 -4.87
CA LEU A 43 4.03 -0.93 -4.56
C LEU A 43 4.26 -1.39 -3.13
N SER A 44 5.16 -2.33 -2.93
CA SER A 44 5.61 -2.72 -1.59
C SER A 44 6.43 -1.57 -1.00
N THR A 45 5.97 -1.07 0.16
CA THR A 45 6.52 0.10 0.83
C THR A 45 6.70 -0.14 2.34
N PRO A 46 7.43 -1.20 2.73
CA PRO A 46 7.61 -1.53 4.13
C PRO A 46 8.38 -0.43 4.85
N GLY A 47 8.12 -0.27 6.14
CA GLY A 47 8.76 0.75 6.94
C GLY A 47 7.97 1.04 8.20
N HIS A 48 6.73 1.52 8.04
CA HIS A 48 5.81 1.66 9.16
C HIS A 48 5.38 0.30 9.72
N THR A 49 5.03 -0.63 8.81
CA THR A 49 4.91 -2.06 9.06
C THR A 49 5.57 -2.82 7.92
N ASP A 50 5.84 -4.12 8.08
CA ASP A 50 6.31 -4.98 6.99
C ASP A 50 5.25 -5.21 5.90
N GLY A 51 3.96 -4.99 6.23
CA GLY A 51 2.84 -5.15 5.31
C GLY A 51 2.43 -3.87 4.57
N CYS A 52 3.09 -2.74 4.82
CA CYS A 52 2.77 -1.47 4.16
C CYS A 52 2.90 -1.60 2.64
N THR A 53 1.85 -1.17 1.94
CA THR A 53 1.74 -1.21 0.49
C THR A 53 1.09 0.07 0.04
N SER A 54 1.72 0.75 -0.91
CA SER A 54 1.18 1.93 -1.56
C SER A 54 0.53 1.56 -2.89
N TYR A 55 -0.40 2.38 -3.37
CA TYR A 55 -1.14 2.10 -4.59
C TYR A 55 -1.07 3.26 -5.58
N VAL A 56 -0.64 2.97 -6.81
CA VAL A 56 -0.65 3.92 -7.93
C VAL A 56 -1.96 3.77 -8.68
N TRP A 57 -2.73 4.84 -8.75
CA TRP A 57 -3.94 4.91 -9.57
C TRP A 57 -3.94 6.22 -10.34
N ARG A 58 -3.87 6.13 -11.67
CA ARG A 58 -3.74 7.29 -12.56
C ARG A 58 -2.50 8.12 -12.17
N ASN A 59 -2.69 9.39 -11.79
CA ASN A 59 -1.65 10.29 -11.32
C ASN A 59 -1.65 10.46 -9.79
N CYS A 60 -2.33 9.58 -9.06
CA CYS A 60 -2.38 9.62 -7.60
C CYS A 60 -1.62 8.43 -6.98
N LEU A 61 -1.03 8.67 -5.81
CA LEU A 61 -0.31 7.70 -5.02
C LEU A 61 -0.93 7.61 -3.63
N PHE A 62 -1.63 6.50 -3.35
CA PHE A 62 -2.13 6.24 -2.00
C PHE A 62 -1.00 5.62 -1.18
N THR A 63 -0.41 6.39 -0.29
CA THR A 63 0.84 6.05 0.41
C THR A 63 0.66 5.35 1.75
N GLY A 64 -0.58 5.30 2.27
CA GLY A 64 -0.84 4.85 3.64
C GLY A 64 0.00 5.65 4.65
N ASP A 65 0.51 4.97 5.66
CA ASP A 65 1.40 5.57 6.66
C ASP A 65 2.89 5.54 6.27
N THR A 66 3.23 5.19 5.02
CA THR A 66 4.63 5.24 4.58
C THR A 66 5.07 6.69 4.35
N LEU A 67 4.34 7.45 3.54
CA LEU A 67 4.57 8.88 3.30
C LEU A 67 3.34 9.68 3.73
N LEU A 68 3.55 10.67 4.57
CA LEU A 68 2.55 11.62 5.05
C LEU A 68 2.94 13.04 4.62
N ILE A 69 2.05 14.02 4.82
CA ILE A 69 2.36 15.43 4.56
C ILE A 69 3.47 15.87 5.54
N ASP A 70 4.63 16.22 5.00
CA ASP A 70 5.85 16.60 5.74
C ASP A 70 6.28 15.60 6.82
N ALA A 71 5.93 14.32 6.67
CA ALA A 71 6.20 13.28 7.66
C ALA A 71 6.21 11.88 7.06
N CYS A 72 6.54 10.90 7.90
CA CYS A 72 6.33 9.47 7.63
C CYS A 72 5.78 8.79 8.89
N GLY A 73 5.18 7.61 8.73
CA GLY A 73 4.71 6.83 9.85
C GLY A 73 5.84 6.41 10.79
N ARG A 74 5.48 6.12 12.04
CA ARG A 74 6.42 5.58 13.04
C ARG A 74 7.01 4.24 12.60
N THR A 75 8.19 3.88 13.09
CA THR A 75 8.93 2.67 12.66
C THR A 75 9.38 1.77 13.82
N ASP A 76 8.78 1.93 14.99
CA ASP A 76 9.17 1.31 16.26
C ASP A 76 8.20 0.22 16.76
N PHE A 77 7.14 -0.07 16.00
CA PHE A 77 6.15 -1.13 16.29
C PHE A 77 5.83 -1.93 15.03
N GLN A 78 5.14 -3.07 15.17
CA GLN A 78 4.60 -3.87 14.04
C GLN A 78 5.65 -4.27 12.99
N GLN A 79 6.86 -4.64 13.44
CA GLN A 79 8.02 -4.91 12.58
C GLN A 79 8.47 -3.71 11.74
N GLY A 80 8.18 -2.49 12.22
CA GLY A 80 8.65 -1.27 11.62
C GLY A 80 10.18 -1.20 11.57
N CYS A 81 10.69 -0.52 10.55
CA CYS A 81 12.12 -0.39 10.31
C CYS A 81 12.41 0.93 9.59
N SER A 82 13.20 1.81 10.22
CA SER A 82 13.59 3.10 9.64
C SER A 82 14.38 2.98 8.35
N ASN A 83 15.24 1.95 8.21
CA ASN A 83 15.98 1.71 6.98
C ASN A 83 15.05 1.35 5.82
N LYS A 84 14.11 0.42 6.04
CA LYS A 84 13.09 0.07 5.03
C LYS A 84 12.20 1.27 4.70
N MET A 85 11.83 2.06 5.71
CA MET A 85 11.06 3.29 5.51
C MET A 85 11.81 4.26 4.60
N TYR A 86 13.10 4.49 4.84
CA TYR A 86 13.91 5.36 4.01
C TYR A 86 13.92 4.91 2.55
N ASP A 87 14.18 3.62 2.29
CA ASP A 87 14.18 3.05 0.92
C ASP A 87 12.80 3.18 0.25
N SER A 88 11.73 2.94 1.01
CA SER A 88 10.36 3.11 0.54
C SER A 88 10.03 4.56 0.21
N LEU A 89 10.49 5.52 1.02
CA LEU A 89 10.34 6.94 0.76
C LEU A 89 11.09 7.37 -0.50
N GLN A 90 12.34 6.90 -0.70
CA GLN A 90 13.08 7.18 -1.94
C GLN A 90 12.36 6.65 -3.18
N LYS A 91 11.76 5.45 -3.08
CA LYS A 91 10.93 4.86 -4.15
C LYS A 91 9.69 5.70 -4.46
N LEU A 92 8.99 6.22 -3.44
CA LEU A 92 7.78 7.03 -3.65
C LEU A 92 8.11 8.43 -4.18
N LEU A 93 9.18 9.05 -3.66
CA LEU A 93 9.64 10.38 -4.08
C LEU A 93 10.28 10.39 -5.47
N SER A 94 10.54 9.24 -6.09
CA SER A 94 11.00 9.17 -7.49
C SER A 94 9.87 9.30 -8.51
N TYR A 95 8.60 9.37 -8.08
CA TYR A 95 7.47 9.64 -8.98
C TYR A 95 7.47 11.10 -9.45
N PRO A 96 6.79 11.42 -10.57
CA PRO A 96 6.71 12.80 -11.07
C PRO A 96 6.19 13.78 -10.00
N ALA A 97 6.69 15.01 -9.99
CA ALA A 97 6.37 16.01 -8.97
C ALA A 97 4.88 16.43 -8.95
N GLU A 98 4.19 16.24 -10.06
CA GLU A 98 2.75 16.46 -10.22
C GLU A 98 1.88 15.29 -9.73
N THR A 99 2.50 14.21 -9.23
CA THR A 99 1.77 13.08 -8.62
C THR A 99 1.10 13.55 -7.33
N LEU A 100 -0.20 13.26 -7.21
CA LEU A 100 -1.01 13.60 -6.03
C LEU A 100 -0.87 12.57 -4.91
#